data_AF-A0AAU4N1B1-F1
#
_entry.id   AF-A0AAU4N1B1-F1
#
_cell.length_a   1.000
_cell.length_b   1.000
_cell.length_c   1.000
_cell.angle_alpha   90.00
_cell.angle_beta   90.00
_cell.angle_gamma   90.00
#
_symmetry.space_group_name_H-M   'P 1'
#
loop_
_entity.id
_entity.type
_entity.pdbx_description
1 polymer ?
#
loop_
_entity_poly.entity_id
_entity_poly.type
_entity_poly.pdbx_seq_one_letter_code
_entity_poly.pdbx_strand_id
1 'polypeptide(L)'
;MDQLAPGDPQHIGEYRLLARLGAGGMGQVYLARNDRGRTVAVKLVRQELAEQEEFRARFRQEVRAALRVGGQWTAPVLDADTEAPVPWVATGYVAGPSLHSVVSGGHGPLPVRSVRILASGLAHALRSIHGADLIHRDLKPSNILITIDGPRVIDFGIARALETVTDGGLTRTGALVGSPGFMAPEQVRGDRVTAACDIFCLGAVLAFTATGRLPFGSADSGVHALMFRIAQEEPDLEGLPEDLDELIRACLNKDPEARPGLDEILERTVTDEDDEPWLPGALIAQLGRHAVQLLEVEQPADPAKAAPEHPPTVTAPPKAPTSTPPPTPPPPLPYGYPHQHPGPQQTPPYAHYQQTPPSHHHQTPPYQQTPPPYVLTPPPAAPARSNRGTAALIVVALIVAVGAGGSVYAFMGDKDKKTTADPKPGPASSGPETPGSTTPSGSDSPSSTPSNSPSTAEGGVPAEYVGTWTSSFDTADGTNTRTMTITQGSSGEQVMTLSGIGPTYDCRWSAKLQASGPPLELGPTQVTFGDRTKCSPGQWSRLELSNGTIVRELVGSGGAPLTYRKTG
;
A
#
# COMPACT_ATOMS: atom_id res chain seq x y z
N MET A 1 3.05 7.82 2.72
CA MET A 1 1.91 8.72 2.96
C MET A 1 2.08 9.81 1.95
N ASP A 2 1.14 9.90 1.03
CA ASP A 2 1.34 10.64 -0.20
C ASP A 2 0.42 11.85 -0.17
N GLN A 3 0.81 12.95 -0.82
CA GLN A 3 -0.08 14.10 -0.95
C GLN A 3 -1.33 13.70 -1.75
N LEU A 4 -2.46 14.33 -1.44
CA LEU A 4 -3.70 14.14 -2.19
C LEU A 4 -3.48 14.56 -3.65
N ALA A 5 -3.88 13.70 -4.59
CA ALA A 5 -3.80 13.97 -6.01
C ALA A 5 -4.87 14.99 -6.45
N PRO A 6 -4.70 15.70 -7.59
CA PRO A 6 -5.67 16.68 -8.10
C PRO A 6 -7.09 16.15 -8.46
N GLY A 7 -7.38 14.88 -8.18
CA GLY A 7 -8.72 14.28 -8.30
C GLY A 7 -9.19 13.52 -7.04
N ASP A 8 -8.43 13.56 -5.94
CA ASP A 8 -8.89 13.02 -4.65
C ASP A 8 -9.90 14.00 -4.00
N PRO A 9 -10.98 13.51 -3.36
CA PRO A 9 -11.99 14.38 -2.75
C PRO A 9 -11.42 15.12 -1.53
N GLN A 10 -11.84 16.37 -1.30
CA GLN A 10 -11.36 17.12 -0.13
C GLN A 10 -12.01 16.68 1.19
N HIS A 11 -13.23 16.15 1.14
CA HIS A 11 -14.01 15.71 2.30
C HIS A 11 -14.82 14.45 1.97
N ILE A 12 -15.05 13.60 2.97
CA ILE A 12 -15.90 12.40 2.92
C ILE A 12 -16.67 12.32 4.23
N GLY A 13 -18.00 12.39 4.19
CA GLY A 13 -18.81 12.56 5.42
C GLY A 13 -18.36 13.80 6.20
N GLU A 14 -18.16 13.65 7.52
CA GLU A 14 -17.59 14.69 8.39
C GLU A 14 -16.08 14.90 8.23
N TYR A 15 -15.39 14.07 7.43
CA TYR A 15 -13.93 13.96 7.46
C TYR A 15 -13.25 14.71 6.33
N ARG A 16 -12.49 15.75 6.67
CA ARG A 16 -11.55 16.41 5.75
C ARG A 16 -10.36 15.48 5.49
N LEU A 17 -10.04 15.24 4.22
CA LEU A 17 -8.87 14.44 3.85
C LEU A 17 -7.58 15.27 4.02
N LEU A 18 -6.50 14.61 4.44
CA LEU A 18 -5.19 15.20 4.72
C LEU A 18 -4.09 14.62 3.82
N ALA A 19 -4.07 13.29 3.65
CA ALA A 19 -3.09 12.56 2.87
C ALA A 19 -3.64 11.21 2.40
N ARG A 20 -2.97 10.57 1.45
CA ARG A 20 -3.26 9.20 1.04
C ARG A 20 -2.39 8.21 1.83
N LEU A 21 -3.03 7.20 2.43
CA LEU A 21 -2.37 6.12 3.16
C LEU A 21 -2.06 4.93 2.26
N GLY A 22 -2.93 4.61 1.29
CA GLY A 22 -2.71 3.51 0.36
C GLY A 22 -3.76 3.34 -0.72
N ALA A 23 -3.59 2.28 -1.52
CA ALA A 23 -4.50 1.86 -2.57
C ALA A 23 -4.48 0.33 -2.70
N GLY A 24 -5.65 -0.29 -2.86
CA GLY A 24 -5.78 -1.75 -2.97
C GLY A 24 -6.90 -2.15 -3.93
N GLY A 25 -7.13 -3.46 -4.09
CA GLY A 25 -8.17 -3.98 -4.99
C GLY A 25 -9.59 -3.56 -4.61
N MET A 26 -9.84 -3.29 -3.32
CA MET A 26 -11.15 -2.84 -2.82
C MET A 26 -11.35 -1.32 -2.86
N GLY A 27 -10.27 -0.52 -3.00
CA GLY A 27 -10.38 0.94 -3.14
C GLY A 27 -9.19 1.73 -2.61
N GLN A 28 -9.46 2.89 -2.03
CA GLN A 28 -8.47 3.90 -1.64
C GLN A 28 -8.57 4.18 -0.14
N VAL A 29 -7.43 4.33 0.55
CA VAL A 29 -7.38 4.64 1.99
C VAL A 29 -6.68 5.97 2.20
N TYR A 30 -7.33 6.87 2.94
CA TYR A 30 -6.86 8.22 3.20
C TYR A 30 -6.75 8.49 4.70
N LEU A 31 -5.77 9.31 5.06
CA LEU A 31 -5.68 9.96 6.36
C LEU A 31 -6.66 11.13 6.33
N ALA A 32 -7.58 11.18 7.29
CA ALA A 32 -8.60 12.22 7.37
C ALA A 32 -8.83 12.67 8.82
N ARG A 33 -9.59 13.74 8.99
CA ARG A 33 -9.89 14.34 10.29
C ARG A 33 -11.25 15.00 10.31
N ASN A 34 -12.01 14.84 11.40
CA ASN A 34 -13.24 15.59 11.63
C ASN A 34 -13.00 16.92 12.38
N ASP A 35 -14.01 17.77 12.45
CA ASP A 35 -13.96 19.10 13.09
C ASP A 35 -13.54 19.08 14.57
N ARG A 36 -13.63 17.92 15.24
CA ARG A 36 -13.18 17.74 16.64
C ARG A 36 -11.69 17.40 16.75
N GLY A 37 -10.96 17.39 15.64
CA GLY A 37 -9.53 17.08 15.58
C GLY A 37 -9.20 15.58 15.51
N ARG A 38 -10.19 14.69 15.62
CA ARG A 38 -9.97 13.23 15.64
C ARG A 38 -9.52 12.75 14.26
N THR A 39 -8.29 12.25 14.20
CA THR A 39 -7.68 11.66 13.00
C THR A 39 -8.17 10.23 12.79
N VAL A 40 -8.48 9.87 11.54
CA VAL A 40 -9.07 8.58 11.14
C VAL A 40 -8.46 8.08 9.82
N ALA A 41 -8.57 6.78 9.56
CA ALA A 41 -8.33 6.21 8.24
C ALA A 41 -9.67 6.00 7.53
N VAL A 42 -9.92 6.71 6.44
CA VAL A 42 -11.15 6.57 5.64
C VAL A 42 -10.85 5.71 4.43
N LYS A 43 -11.54 4.57 4.32
CA LYS A 43 -11.45 3.60 3.24
C LYS A 43 -12.68 3.69 2.36
N LEU A 44 -12.50 4.15 1.12
CA LEU A 44 -13.53 4.18 0.09
C LEU A 44 -13.54 2.84 -0.64
N VAL A 45 -14.73 2.38 -0.99
CA VAL A 45 -14.95 1.29 -1.96
C VAL A 45 -14.66 1.81 -3.37
N ARG A 46 -14.19 0.96 -4.29
CA ARG A 46 -14.09 1.29 -5.73
C ARG A 46 -15.47 1.48 -6.35
N GLN A 47 -15.64 2.42 -7.28
CA GLN A 47 -16.93 2.67 -7.91
C GLN A 47 -17.51 1.42 -8.59
N GLU A 48 -16.67 0.62 -9.26
CA GLU A 48 -17.08 -0.61 -9.95
C GLU A 48 -17.57 -1.71 -8.98
N LEU A 49 -17.29 -1.58 -7.68
CA LEU A 49 -17.83 -2.42 -6.60
C LEU A 49 -19.03 -1.75 -5.92
N ALA A 50 -19.01 -0.42 -5.79
CA ALA A 50 -20.10 0.39 -5.25
C ALA A 50 -21.40 0.29 -6.05
N GLU A 51 -21.31 -0.02 -7.35
CA GLU A 51 -22.43 -0.22 -8.27
C GLU A 51 -23.08 -1.62 -8.19
N GLN A 52 -22.49 -2.58 -7.46
CA GLN A 52 -22.99 -3.94 -7.32
C GLN A 52 -23.85 -4.07 -6.04
N GLU A 53 -25.18 -4.22 -6.13
CA GLU A 53 -26.03 -4.28 -4.92
C GLU A 53 -25.71 -5.50 -4.03
N GLU A 54 -25.27 -6.62 -4.59
CA GLU A 54 -24.78 -7.78 -3.82
C GLU A 54 -23.47 -7.50 -3.06
N PHE A 55 -22.65 -6.55 -3.55
CA PHE A 55 -21.54 -6.00 -2.78
C PHE A 55 -22.07 -5.09 -1.67
N ARG A 56 -22.92 -4.11 -2.01
CA ARG A 56 -23.49 -3.13 -1.05
C ARG A 56 -24.21 -3.83 0.10
N ALA A 57 -25.02 -4.85 -0.17
CA ALA A 57 -25.73 -5.62 0.84
C ALA A 57 -24.80 -6.33 1.84
N ARG A 58 -23.71 -6.95 1.36
CA ARG A 58 -22.71 -7.58 2.23
C ARG A 58 -21.84 -6.55 2.96
N PHE A 59 -21.36 -5.51 2.28
CA PHE A 59 -20.62 -4.40 2.90
C PHE A 59 -21.42 -3.76 4.05
N ARG A 60 -22.72 -3.56 3.85
CA ARG A 60 -23.68 -3.06 4.86
C ARG A 60 -23.84 -4.02 6.05
N GLN A 61 -23.71 -5.33 5.86
CA GLN A 61 -23.68 -6.33 6.95
C GLN A 61 -22.32 -6.38 7.66
N GLU A 62 -21.22 -6.43 6.90
CA GLU A 62 -19.84 -6.45 7.39
C GLU A 62 -19.56 -5.21 8.26
N VAL A 63 -19.94 -4.00 7.81
CA VAL A 63 -19.81 -2.75 8.57
C VAL A 63 -20.64 -2.75 9.86
N ARG A 64 -21.90 -3.24 9.84
CA ARG A 64 -22.73 -3.36 11.06
C ARG A 64 -22.13 -4.31 12.09
N ALA A 65 -21.51 -5.40 11.64
CA ALA A 65 -20.81 -6.32 12.50
C ALA A 65 -19.51 -5.70 13.04
N ALA A 66 -18.74 -5.01 12.19
CA ALA A 66 -17.48 -4.37 12.54
C ALA A 66 -17.63 -3.20 13.53
N LEU A 67 -18.78 -2.51 13.54
CA LEU A 67 -19.15 -1.52 14.57
C LEU A 67 -19.32 -2.13 15.98
N ARG A 68 -19.45 -3.47 16.10
CA ARG A 68 -19.41 -4.18 17.39
C ARG A 68 -17.99 -4.57 17.82
N VAL A 69 -17.01 -4.54 16.91
CA VAL A 69 -15.63 -4.91 17.21
C VAL A 69 -14.93 -3.74 17.92
N GLY A 70 -14.53 -4.01 19.16
CA GLY A 70 -13.72 -3.11 19.95
C GLY A 70 -12.78 -3.88 20.89
N GLY A 71 -11.86 -3.14 21.49
CA GLY A 71 -10.80 -3.68 22.34
C GLY A 71 -9.49 -2.95 22.09
N GLN A 72 -8.50 -3.19 22.95
CA GLN A 72 -7.18 -2.59 22.85
C GLN A 72 -6.49 -2.92 21.52
N TRP A 73 -6.66 -4.14 21.00
CA TRP A 73 -5.84 -4.72 19.94
C TRP A 73 -6.36 -4.51 18.51
N THR A 74 -7.44 -3.76 18.33
CA THR A 74 -8.10 -3.50 17.04
C THR A 74 -8.26 -2.00 16.80
N ALA A 75 -8.07 -1.52 15.57
CA ALA A 75 -8.54 -0.18 15.21
C ALA A 75 -10.08 -0.20 15.09
N PRO A 76 -10.84 0.50 15.97
CA PRO A 76 -12.29 0.43 15.94
C PRO A 76 -12.86 1.09 14.68
N VAL A 77 -13.97 0.57 14.17
CA VAL A 77 -14.82 1.32 13.23
C VAL A 77 -15.48 2.45 14.00
N LEU A 78 -15.35 3.68 13.50
CA LEU A 78 -15.82 4.89 14.16
C LEU A 78 -17.05 5.50 13.48
N ASP A 79 -17.18 5.28 12.17
CA ASP A 79 -18.23 5.84 11.31
C ASP A 79 -18.23 5.11 9.95
N ALA A 80 -19.34 5.16 9.21
CA ALA A 80 -19.46 4.61 7.86
C ALA A 80 -20.73 5.10 7.15
N ASP A 81 -20.65 5.31 5.83
CA ASP A 81 -21.83 5.42 4.98
C ASP A 81 -21.84 4.29 3.95
N THR A 82 -22.81 3.39 4.11
CA THR A 82 -23.04 2.24 3.21
C THR A 82 -23.98 2.60 2.06
N GLU A 83 -24.67 3.74 2.14
CA GLU A 83 -25.66 4.19 1.16
C GLU A 83 -25.13 5.24 0.20
N ALA A 84 -24.02 5.91 0.54
CA ALA A 84 -23.30 6.84 -0.34
C ALA A 84 -23.13 6.31 -1.78
N PRO A 85 -23.07 7.21 -2.78
CA PRO A 85 -22.76 6.85 -4.18
C PRO A 85 -21.46 6.07 -4.32
N VAL A 86 -20.48 6.37 -3.45
CA VAL A 86 -19.29 5.56 -3.21
C VAL A 86 -19.24 5.24 -1.71
N PRO A 87 -19.60 4.01 -1.29
CA PRO A 87 -19.58 3.62 0.12
C PRO A 87 -18.20 3.74 0.75
N TRP A 88 -18.16 4.08 2.03
CA TRP A 88 -16.93 4.27 2.79
C TRP A 88 -17.08 3.87 4.25
N VAL A 89 -15.93 3.57 4.89
CA VAL A 89 -15.82 3.29 6.32
C VAL A 89 -14.65 4.08 6.89
N ALA A 90 -14.81 4.62 8.10
CA ALA A 90 -13.76 5.33 8.84
C ALA A 90 -13.37 4.54 10.09
N THR A 91 -12.10 4.16 10.20
CA THR A 91 -11.52 3.51 11.38
C THR A 91 -10.61 4.46 12.16
N GLY A 92 -10.38 4.18 13.44
CA GLY A 92 -9.43 4.94 14.25
C GLY A 92 -8.02 4.89 13.63
N TYR A 93 -7.43 6.05 13.35
CA TYR A 93 -6.07 6.09 12.83
C TYR A 93 -5.06 5.66 13.89
N VAL A 94 -4.20 4.70 13.55
CA VAL A 94 -3.14 4.19 14.42
C VAL A 94 -1.80 4.71 13.92
N ALA A 95 -1.13 5.48 14.77
CA ALA A 95 0.20 6.05 14.50
C ALA A 95 1.31 4.99 14.64
N GLY A 96 1.42 4.08 13.66
CA GLY A 96 2.45 3.04 13.65
C GLY A 96 2.76 2.51 12.24
N PRO A 97 4.00 2.05 11.98
CA PRO A 97 4.33 1.30 10.77
C PRO A 97 3.64 -0.06 10.77
N SER A 98 3.45 -0.64 9.58
CA SER A 98 3.01 -2.04 9.49
C SER A 98 4.11 -3.00 9.95
N LEU A 99 3.72 -4.18 10.46
CA LEU A 99 4.63 -5.26 10.83
C LEU A 99 5.51 -5.69 9.63
N HIS A 100 4.97 -5.68 8.42
CA HIS A 100 5.73 -5.86 7.17
C HIS A 100 6.81 -4.77 7.02
N SER A 101 6.47 -3.51 7.27
CA SER A 101 7.40 -2.38 7.21
C SER A 101 8.47 -2.41 8.30
N VAL A 102 8.20 -3.03 9.44
CA VAL A 102 9.22 -3.25 10.50
C VAL A 102 10.19 -4.33 10.05
N VAL A 103 9.69 -5.55 9.81
CA VAL A 103 10.52 -6.74 9.54
C VAL A 103 11.34 -6.56 8.26
N SER A 104 10.68 -6.22 7.14
CA SER A 104 11.33 -6.02 5.84
C SER A 104 12.05 -4.68 5.71
N GLY A 105 11.79 -3.71 6.61
CA GLY A 105 12.37 -2.36 6.56
C GLY A 105 13.74 -2.22 7.24
N GLY A 106 14.45 -3.32 7.47
CA GLY A 106 15.80 -3.32 8.02
C GLY A 106 15.92 -3.50 9.53
N HIS A 107 14.82 -3.74 10.26
CA HIS A 107 14.92 -4.30 11.62
C HIS A 107 15.13 -5.81 11.61
N GLY A 108 14.65 -6.50 10.57
CA GLY A 108 14.71 -7.96 10.50
C GLY A 108 13.71 -8.64 11.44
N PRO A 109 13.96 -9.91 11.81
CA PRO A 109 13.08 -10.67 12.69
C PRO A 109 13.01 -10.06 14.10
N LEU A 110 11.87 -10.23 14.78
CA LEU A 110 11.70 -9.74 16.16
C LEU A 110 12.09 -10.80 17.20
N PRO A 111 12.57 -10.41 18.40
CA PRO A 111 12.90 -11.35 19.48
C PRO A 111 11.70 -12.18 19.94
N VAL A 112 11.96 -13.37 20.51
CA VAL A 112 10.93 -14.31 21.00
C VAL A 112 9.87 -13.64 21.89
N ARG A 113 10.28 -12.78 22.84
CA ARG A 113 9.34 -12.05 23.72
C ARG A 113 8.42 -11.12 22.93
N SER A 114 8.93 -10.39 21.94
CA SER A 114 8.13 -9.57 21.02
C SER A 114 7.14 -10.42 20.21
N VAL A 115 7.54 -11.63 19.79
CA VAL A 115 6.67 -12.55 19.03
C VAL A 115 5.59 -13.18 19.92
N ARG A 116 5.88 -13.54 21.17
CA ARG A 116 4.87 -14.00 22.15
C ARG A 116 3.83 -12.91 22.44
N ILE A 117 4.27 -11.68 22.70
CA ILE A 117 3.38 -10.53 22.96
C ILE A 117 2.57 -10.15 21.71
N LEU A 118 3.18 -10.24 20.52
CA LEU A 118 2.45 -10.11 19.25
C LEU A 118 1.37 -11.18 19.11
N ALA A 119 1.68 -12.46 19.37
CA ALA A 119 0.74 -13.57 19.27
C ALA A 119 -0.45 -13.39 20.23
N SER A 120 -0.19 -13.03 21.49
CA SER A 120 -1.23 -12.77 22.49
C SER A 120 -2.14 -11.59 22.08
N GLY A 121 -1.56 -10.45 21.68
CA GLY A 121 -2.33 -9.29 21.20
C GLY A 121 -3.16 -9.58 19.95
N LEU A 122 -2.63 -10.36 19.00
CA LEU A 122 -3.37 -10.79 17.81
C LEU A 122 -4.48 -11.81 18.14
N ALA A 123 -4.24 -12.75 19.06
CA ALA A 123 -5.26 -13.70 19.51
C ALA A 123 -6.41 -12.98 20.23
N HIS A 124 -6.11 -11.98 21.06
CA HIS A 124 -7.13 -11.09 21.64
C HIS A 124 -7.89 -10.28 20.57
N ALA A 125 -7.21 -9.74 19.55
CA ALA A 125 -7.86 -9.04 18.45
C ALA A 125 -8.82 -9.96 17.67
N LEU A 126 -8.38 -11.16 17.32
CA LEU A 126 -9.22 -12.18 16.67
C LEU A 126 -10.40 -12.58 17.55
N ARG A 127 -10.23 -12.70 18.88
CA ARG A 127 -11.34 -12.99 19.80
C ARG A 127 -12.40 -11.89 19.80
N SER A 128 -12.02 -10.61 19.73
CA SER A 128 -12.96 -9.49 19.54
C SER A 128 -13.65 -9.50 18.16
N ILE A 129 -12.97 -9.93 17.10
CA ILE A 129 -13.52 -10.02 15.74
C ILE A 129 -14.51 -11.18 15.63
N HIS A 130 -14.11 -12.38 16.10
CA HIS A 130 -14.93 -13.60 16.08
C HIS A 130 -16.16 -13.47 16.99
N GLY A 131 -16.02 -12.83 18.16
CA GLY A 131 -17.13 -12.50 19.05
C GLY A 131 -18.13 -11.47 18.48
N ALA A 132 -17.83 -10.86 17.34
CA ALA A 132 -18.71 -9.97 16.59
C ALA A 132 -19.24 -10.61 15.29
N ASP A 133 -19.27 -11.95 15.21
CA ASP A 133 -19.70 -12.75 14.05
C ASP A 133 -18.88 -12.50 12.76
N LEU A 134 -17.65 -12.00 12.88
CA LEU A 134 -16.73 -11.75 11.77
C LEU A 134 -15.58 -12.75 11.73
N ILE A 135 -15.00 -12.91 10.55
CA ILE A 135 -13.72 -13.60 10.29
C ILE A 135 -12.85 -12.60 9.52
N HIS A 136 -11.57 -12.45 9.85
CA HIS A 136 -10.70 -11.46 9.23
C HIS A 136 -10.39 -11.79 7.77
N ARG A 137 -10.07 -13.06 7.46
CA ARG A 137 -9.76 -13.64 6.12
C ARG A 137 -8.59 -13.03 5.35
N ASP A 138 -7.94 -12.01 5.89
CA ASP A 138 -6.83 -11.26 5.28
C ASP A 138 -5.85 -10.78 6.37
N LEU A 139 -5.71 -11.56 7.46
CA LEU A 139 -4.73 -11.25 8.50
C LEU A 139 -3.31 -11.48 7.95
N LYS A 140 -2.51 -10.42 7.89
CA LYS A 140 -1.17 -10.43 7.30
C LYS A 140 -0.33 -9.27 7.85
N PRO A 141 1.00 -9.28 7.69
CA PRO A 141 1.88 -8.26 8.28
C PRO A 141 1.65 -6.82 7.80
N SER A 142 0.93 -6.60 6.69
CA SER A 142 0.52 -5.26 6.25
C SER A 142 -0.81 -4.77 6.87
N ASN A 143 -1.63 -5.68 7.41
CA ASN A 143 -2.89 -5.36 8.13
C ASN A 143 -2.69 -5.35 9.66
N ILE A 144 -1.43 -5.35 10.13
CA ILE A 144 -1.03 -5.28 11.53
C ILE A 144 -0.12 -4.07 11.69
N LEU A 145 -0.52 -3.10 12.51
CA LEU A 145 0.25 -1.90 12.81
C LEU A 145 0.93 -2.05 14.18
N ILE A 146 2.15 -1.53 14.31
CA ILE A 146 3.00 -1.70 15.50
C ILE A 146 3.05 -0.39 16.29
N THR A 147 2.57 -0.40 17.53
CA THR A 147 2.59 0.75 18.46
C THR A 147 3.46 0.47 19.67
N ILE A 148 3.75 1.50 20.47
CA ILE A 148 4.58 1.36 21.68
C ILE A 148 3.94 0.43 22.73
N ASP A 149 2.61 0.33 22.72
CA ASP A 149 1.77 -0.43 23.66
C ASP A 149 1.07 -1.65 23.03
N GLY A 150 1.51 -2.10 21.84
CA GLY A 150 1.12 -3.39 21.28
C GLY A 150 0.94 -3.43 19.75
N PRO A 151 0.59 -4.59 19.18
CA PRO A 151 0.00 -4.63 17.84
C PRO A 151 -1.39 -3.99 17.80
N ARG A 152 -1.82 -3.62 16.60
CA ARG A 152 -3.19 -3.23 16.24
C ARG A 152 -3.59 -3.86 14.92
N VAL A 153 -4.66 -4.65 14.93
CA VAL A 153 -5.27 -5.21 13.71
C VAL A 153 -6.15 -4.15 13.03
N ILE A 154 -6.03 -4.04 11.71
CA ILE A 154 -6.84 -3.15 10.86
C ILE A 154 -7.53 -3.95 9.74
N ASP A 155 -8.49 -3.32 9.05
CA ASP A 155 -9.12 -3.86 7.83
C ASP A 155 -9.81 -5.25 7.96
N PHE A 156 -10.12 -5.67 9.18
CA PHE A 156 -10.82 -6.93 9.46
C PHE A 156 -12.23 -6.98 8.84
N GLY A 157 -12.57 -8.07 8.17
CA GLY A 157 -13.95 -8.45 7.83
C GLY A 157 -14.73 -7.58 6.83
N ILE A 158 -14.23 -6.41 6.41
CA ILE A 158 -14.92 -5.44 5.51
C ILE A 158 -14.46 -5.61 4.03
N ALA A 159 -13.95 -6.78 3.69
CA ALA A 159 -13.13 -7.01 2.49
C ALA A 159 -13.74 -8.01 1.48
N ARG A 160 -14.79 -8.75 1.86
CA ARG A 160 -15.12 -10.03 1.22
C ARG A 160 -16.57 -10.16 0.77
N ALA A 161 -17.26 -9.03 0.64
CA ALA A 161 -18.36 -8.75 -0.29
C ALA A 161 -18.08 -9.03 -1.81
N LEU A 162 -17.05 -9.82 -2.12
CA LEU A 162 -16.66 -10.32 -3.45
C LEU A 162 -16.47 -11.84 -3.50
N GLU A 163 -16.32 -12.53 -2.36
CA GLU A 163 -15.85 -13.93 -2.31
C GLU A 163 -16.89 -14.96 -2.78
N THR A 164 -18.17 -14.56 -2.84
CA THR A 164 -19.32 -15.44 -3.17
C THR A 164 -19.99 -15.14 -4.51
N VAL A 165 -19.43 -14.24 -5.32
CA VAL A 165 -20.04 -13.79 -6.62
C VAL A 165 -19.15 -14.10 -7.83
N THR A 166 -17.95 -14.63 -7.60
CA THR A 166 -17.16 -15.32 -8.63
C THR A 166 -17.15 -16.81 -8.31
N ASP A 167 -17.91 -17.60 -9.09
CA ASP A 167 -17.72 -19.05 -9.15
C ASP A 167 -16.24 -19.36 -9.39
N GLY A 168 -15.63 -20.15 -8.50
CA GLY A 168 -14.24 -20.60 -8.67
C GLY A 168 -13.14 -19.62 -8.22
N GLY A 169 -13.37 -18.78 -7.19
CA GLY A 169 -12.33 -18.22 -6.32
C GLY A 169 -11.32 -17.20 -6.90
N LEU A 170 -11.25 -17.07 -8.22
CA LEU A 170 -10.38 -16.15 -8.94
C LEU A 170 -11.21 -14.97 -9.47
N THR A 171 -10.76 -13.74 -9.20
CA THR A 171 -11.38 -12.55 -9.79
C THR A 171 -11.28 -12.57 -11.31
N ARG A 172 -12.29 -11.99 -11.99
CA ARG A 172 -12.51 -11.91 -13.47
C ARG A 172 -11.43 -11.16 -14.26
N THR A 173 -10.22 -11.10 -13.74
CA THR A 173 -9.04 -10.34 -14.18
C THR A 173 -7.72 -11.11 -13.97
N GLY A 174 -7.75 -12.29 -13.33
CA GLY A 174 -6.55 -13.05 -12.93
C GLY A 174 -5.70 -12.40 -11.82
N ALA A 175 -5.99 -11.14 -11.47
CA ALA A 175 -5.25 -10.36 -10.48
C ALA A 175 -5.73 -10.68 -9.05
N LEU A 176 -5.13 -11.69 -8.42
CA LEU A 176 -5.41 -12.06 -7.03
C LEU A 176 -5.27 -10.85 -6.10
N VAL A 177 -6.36 -10.44 -5.46
CA VAL A 177 -6.39 -9.29 -4.55
C VAL A 177 -5.88 -9.72 -3.15
N GLY A 178 -4.57 -9.83 -3.00
CA GLY A 178 -3.94 -10.16 -1.73
C GLY A 178 -2.43 -10.37 -1.82
N SER A 179 -1.81 -10.66 -0.67
CA SER A 179 -0.45 -11.17 -0.58
C SER A 179 -0.53 -12.68 -0.33
N PRO A 180 -0.49 -13.54 -1.37
CA PRO A 180 -0.90 -14.94 -1.27
C PRO A 180 -0.23 -15.76 -0.16
N GLY A 181 1.03 -15.47 0.19
CA GLY A 181 1.82 -16.23 1.18
C GLY A 181 1.31 -16.24 2.62
N PHE A 182 0.17 -15.62 2.92
CA PHE A 182 -0.51 -15.65 4.23
C PHE A 182 -1.93 -16.26 4.17
N MET A 183 -2.41 -16.70 3.00
CA MET A 183 -3.73 -17.31 2.84
C MET A 183 -3.80 -18.71 3.46
N ALA A 184 -4.95 -19.10 4.00
CA ALA A 184 -5.17 -20.45 4.51
C ALA A 184 -5.46 -21.47 3.37
N PRO A 185 -5.14 -22.77 3.54
CA PRO A 185 -5.36 -23.80 2.53
C PRO A 185 -6.80 -23.85 2.01
N GLU A 186 -7.79 -23.70 2.92
CA GLU A 186 -9.21 -23.63 2.58
C GLU A 186 -9.55 -22.45 1.65
N GLN A 187 -8.91 -21.29 1.81
CA GLN A 187 -9.12 -20.13 0.92
C GLN A 187 -8.57 -20.40 -0.48
N VAL A 188 -7.42 -21.07 -0.58
CA VAL A 188 -6.77 -21.40 -1.85
C VAL A 188 -7.55 -22.46 -2.62
N ARG A 189 -8.20 -23.40 -1.92
CA ARG A 189 -9.06 -24.44 -2.50
C ARG A 189 -10.47 -23.95 -2.85
N GLY A 190 -10.92 -22.87 -2.23
CA GLY A 190 -12.32 -22.40 -2.31
C GLY A 190 -13.27 -23.15 -1.36
N ASP A 191 -12.73 -23.80 -0.34
CA ASP A 191 -13.49 -24.52 0.70
C ASP A 191 -14.24 -23.54 1.63
N ARG A 192 -15.08 -24.08 2.52
CA ARG A 192 -15.80 -23.30 3.52
C ARG A 192 -14.85 -22.68 4.56
N VAL A 193 -14.55 -21.39 4.40
CA VAL A 193 -13.79 -20.58 5.36
C VAL A 193 -14.51 -20.50 6.72
N THR A 194 -13.77 -20.76 7.81
CA THR A 194 -14.23 -20.63 9.21
C THR A 194 -13.25 -19.76 10.01
N ALA A 195 -13.51 -19.57 11.31
CA ALA A 195 -12.59 -18.88 12.23
C ALA A 195 -11.16 -19.47 12.24
N ALA A 196 -11.01 -20.77 11.97
CA ALA A 196 -9.73 -21.45 11.89
C ALA A 196 -8.81 -20.91 10.77
N CYS A 197 -9.38 -20.26 9.75
CA CYS A 197 -8.62 -19.57 8.70
C CYS A 197 -7.71 -18.49 9.29
N ASP A 198 -8.22 -17.69 10.22
CA ASP A 198 -7.45 -16.61 10.83
C ASP A 198 -6.32 -17.15 11.74
N ILE A 199 -6.48 -18.37 12.27
CA ILE A 199 -5.44 -19.07 13.04
C ILE A 199 -4.25 -19.47 12.15
N PHE A 200 -4.53 -19.95 10.93
CA PHE A 200 -3.47 -20.22 9.95
C PHE A 200 -2.76 -18.94 9.51
N CYS A 201 -3.54 -17.89 9.22
CA CYS A 201 -2.99 -16.57 8.90
C CYS A 201 -2.11 -16.02 10.05
N LEU A 202 -2.53 -16.21 11.30
CA LEU A 202 -1.75 -15.88 12.49
C LEU A 202 -0.44 -16.69 12.56
N GLY A 203 -0.49 -18.00 12.36
CA GLY A 203 0.71 -18.85 12.27
C GLY A 203 1.71 -18.36 11.21
N ALA A 204 1.22 -18.00 10.02
CA ALA A 204 2.04 -17.46 8.94
C ALA A 204 2.64 -16.08 9.26
N VAL A 205 1.88 -15.21 9.94
CA VAL A 205 2.36 -13.92 10.46
C VAL A 205 3.48 -14.11 11.50
N LEU A 206 3.32 -15.05 12.43
CA LEU A 206 4.29 -15.30 13.50
C LEU A 206 5.58 -15.93 12.94
N ALA A 207 5.47 -16.91 12.03
CA ALA A 207 6.61 -17.47 11.30
C ALA A 207 7.41 -16.39 10.56
N PHE A 208 6.72 -15.51 9.82
CA PHE A 208 7.35 -14.37 9.14
C PHE A 208 8.01 -13.40 10.11
N THR A 209 7.40 -13.14 11.27
CA THR A 209 7.95 -12.20 12.25
C THR A 209 9.19 -12.75 12.97
N ALA A 210 9.21 -14.04 13.25
CA ALA A 210 10.30 -14.71 13.95
C ALA A 210 11.49 -15.08 13.05
N THR A 211 11.28 -15.24 11.73
CA THR A 211 12.33 -15.64 10.78
C THR A 211 12.69 -14.57 9.74
N GLY A 212 11.81 -13.60 9.48
CA GLY A 212 11.92 -12.65 8.36
C GLY A 212 11.61 -13.25 6.98
N ARG A 213 11.19 -14.53 6.91
CA ARG A 213 10.99 -15.30 5.67
C ARG A 213 9.51 -15.67 5.50
N LEU A 214 9.06 -15.89 4.28
CA LEU A 214 7.69 -16.35 4.01
C LEU A 214 7.64 -17.88 4.13
N PRO A 215 6.77 -18.47 4.99
CA PRO A 215 6.77 -19.92 5.25
C PRO A 215 6.40 -20.78 4.04
N PHE A 216 5.74 -20.20 3.03
CA PHE A 216 5.46 -20.86 1.74
C PHE A 216 6.23 -20.22 0.58
N GLY A 217 7.31 -19.49 0.86
CA GLY A 217 8.12 -18.76 -0.11
C GLY A 217 7.40 -17.57 -0.75
N SER A 218 8.07 -16.93 -1.72
CA SER A 218 7.53 -15.78 -2.46
C SER A 218 6.70 -16.18 -3.69
N ALA A 219 6.00 -15.18 -4.25
CA ALA A 219 5.24 -15.33 -5.50
C ALA A 219 6.13 -15.25 -6.77
N ASP A 220 7.46 -15.12 -6.62
CA ASP A 220 8.39 -15.00 -7.75
C ASP A 220 8.46 -16.30 -8.58
N SER A 221 8.17 -17.44 -7.95
CA SER A 221 7.95 -18.74 -8.63
C SER A 221 6.61 -18.82 -9.39
N GLY A 222 5.81 -17.75 -9.41
CA GLY A 222 4.46 -17.71 -9.94
C GLY A 222 3.38 -17.96 -8.88
N VAL A 223 2.23 -17.28 -9.02
CA VAL A 223 1.13 -17.33 -8.04
C VAL A 223 0.55 -18.74 -7.86
N HIS A 224 0.40 -19.52 -8.94
CA HIS A 224 -0.12 -20.88 -8.88
C HIS A 224 0.84 -21.86 -8.16
N ALA A 225 2.15 -21.66 -8.28
CA ALA A 225 3.12 -22.45 -7.53
C ALA A 225 3.00 -22.15 -6.03
N LEU A 226 2.96 -20.86 -5.64
CA LEU A 226 2.75 -20.46 -4.25
C LEU A 226 1.42 -20.97 -3.67
N MET A 227 0.33 -20.91 -4.45
CA MET A 227 -0.97 -21.52 -4.09
C MET A 227 -0.83 -23.03 -3.83
N PHE A 228 -0.13 -23.76 -4.70
CA PHE A 228 0.12 -25.18 -4.50
C PHE A 228 0.90 -25.45 -3.20
N ARG A 229 1.98 -24.68 -2.93
CA ARG A 229 2.75 -24.82 -1.68
C ARG A 229 1.89 -24.59 -0.45
N ILE A 230 1.08 -23.53 -0.43
CA ILE A 230 0.13 -23.25 0.66
C ILE A 230 -0.84 -24.42 0.85
N ALA A 231 -1.40 -24.96 -0.24
CA ALA A 231 -2.42 -25.99 -0.18
C ALA A 231 -1.91 -27.42 0.09
N GLN A 232 -0.63 -27.73 -0.20
CA GLN A 232 -0.10 -29.10 -0.24
C GLN A 232 1.28 -29.32 0.39
N GLU A 233 2.14 -28.31 0.55
CA GLU A 233 3.51 -28.46 1.06
C GLU A 233 3.63 -27.97 2.51
N GLU A 234 4.50 -28.59 3.31
CA GLU A 234 4.80 -28.15 4.68
C GLU A 234 5.45 -26.74 4.71
N PRO A 235 5.22 -25.94 5.77
CA PRO A 235 5.85 -24.64 5.90
C PRO A 235 7.35 -24.76 6.15
N ASP A 236 8.13 -23.91 5.48
CA ASP A 236 9.51 -23.64 5.83
C ASP A 236 9.56 -22.83 7.14
N LEU A 237 10.00 -23.49 8.20
CA LEU A 237 10.22 -22.91 9.54
C LEU A 237 11.71 -22.93 9.94
N GLU A 238 12.65 -23.00 8.98
CA GLU A 238 14.08 -22.93 9.28
C GLU A 238 14.43 -21.62 10.01
N GLY A 239 15.25 -21.73 11.07
CA GLY A 239 15.65 -20.60 11.92
C GLY A 239 14.58 -20.13 12.91
N LEU A 240 13.43 -20.82 13.00
CA LEU A 240 12.43 -20.54 14.02
C LEU A 240 12.93 -20.97 15.42
N PRO A 241 12.77 -20.14 16.48
CA PRO A 241 13.11 -20.53 17.84
C PRO A 241 12.27 -21.70 18.36
N GLU A 242 12.91 -22.64 19.07
CA GLU A 242 12.27 -23.84 19.66
C GLU A 242 11.04 -23.50 20.52
N ASP A 243 11.17 -22.45 21.35
CA ASP A 243 10.13 -21.75 22.11
C ASP A 243 8.81 -21.46 21.37
N LEU A 244 8.85 -21.38 20.03
CA LEU A 244 7.76 -20.95 19.17
C LEU A 244 7.34 -22.00 18.14
N ASP A 245 8.13 -23.05 17.92
CA ASP A 245 7.89 -24.02 16.84
C ASP A 245 6.57 -24.77 17.01
N GLU A 246 6.32 -25.37 18.18
CA GLU A 246 5.11 -26.17 18.42
C GLU A 246 3.84 -25.36 18.17
N LEU A 247 3.77 -24.12 18.70
CA LEU A 247 2.63 -23.22 18.55
C LEU A 247 2.42 -22.81 17.09
N ILE A 248 3.49 -22.37 16.40
CA ILE A 248 3.39 -21.88 15.02
C ILE A 248 3.08 -23.03 14.05
N ARG A 249 3.66 -24.21 14.28
CA ARG A 249 3.38 -25.44 13.52
C ARG A 249 1.95 -25.91 13.72
N ALA A 250 1.42 -25.87 14.94
CA ALA A 250 0.01 -26.19 15.22
C ALA A 250 -0.95 -25.21 14.54
N CYS A 251 -0.66 -23.90 14.57
CA CYS A 251 -1.44 -22.90 13.83
C CYS A 251 -1.41 -23.12 12.31
N LEU A 252 -0.28 -23.55 11.75
CA LEU A 252 -0.08 -23.79 10.31
C LEU A 252 -0.56 -25.16 9.81
N ASN A 253 -1.33 -25.90 10.61
CA ASN A 253 -1.88 -27.20 10.21
C ASN A 253 -2.78 -27.08 8.96
N LYS A 254 -2.64 -28.03 8.02
CA LYS A 254 -3.41 -28.05 6.76
C LYS A 254 -4.89 -28.40 6.97
N ASP A 255 -5.20 -29.13 8.04
CA ASP A 255 -6.56 -29.38 8.51
C ASP A 255 -7.03 -28.23 9.43
N PRO A 256 -8.12 -27.52 9.11
CA PRO A 256 -8.68 -26.47 9.97
C PRO A 256 -9.16 -26.94 11.34
N GLU A 257 -9.59 -28.21 11.48
CA GLU A 257 -10.10 -28.75 12.76
C GLU A 257 -8.97 -29.17 13.72
N ALA A 258 -7.76 -29.32 13.21
CA ALA A 258 -6.56 -29.68 13.97
C ALA A 258 -5.64 -28.48 14.30
N ARG A 259 -6.19 -27.25 14.26
CA ARG A 259 -5.53 -26.00 14.68
C ARG A 259 -5.95 -25.62 16.11
N PRO A 260 -5.07 -24.99 16.91
CA PRO A 260 -5.36 -24.62 18.29
C PRO A 260 -6.44 -23.54 18.41
N GLY A 261 -7.19 -23.56 19.51
CA GLY A 261 -8.20 -22.53 19.81
C GLY A 261 -7.57 -21.21 20.24
N LEU A 262 -8.29 -20.08 20.11
CA LEU A 262 -7.77 -18.77 20.52
C LEU A 262 -7.37 -18.71 22.00
N ASP A 263 -8.13 -19.37 22.89
CA ASP A 263 -7.81 -19.38 24.32
C ASP A 263 -6.60 -20.28 24.63
N GLU A 264 -6.39 -21.37 23.89
CA GLU A 264 -5.17 -22.19 23.97
C GLU A 264 -3.93 -21.41 23.48
N ILE A 265 -4.07 -20.63 22.40
CA ILE A 265 -3.01 -19.73 21.92
C ILE A 265 -2.69 -18.69 23.00
N LEU A 266 -3.69 -18.14 23.70
CA LEU A 266 -3.50 -17.19 24.79
C LEU A 266 -2.79 -17.84 25.99
N GLU A 267 -3.18 -19.05 26.40
CA GLU A 267 -2.49 -19.82 27.45
C GLU A 267 -1.01 -20.10 27.10
N ARG A 268 -0.72 -20.49 25.84
CA ARG A 268 0.64 -20.72 25.32
C ARG A 268 1.46 -19.44 25.11
N THR A 269 0.84 -18.26 25.15
CA THR A 269 1.49 -16.95 24.89
C THR A 269 1.47 -15.99 26.07
N VAL A 270 1.07 -16.46 27.26
CA VAL A 270 1.34 -15.76 28.52
C VAL A 270 2.85 -15.49 28.62
N THR A 271 3.20 -14.25 28.94
CA THR A 271 4.57 -13.84 29.27
C THR A 271 4.60 -13.35 30.70
N ASP A 272 5.71 -13.53 31.41
CA ASP A 272 5.92 -12.93 32.72
C ASP A 272 5.76 -11.40 32.68
N GLU A 273 5.17 -10.82 33.72
CA GLU A 273 4.93 -9.37 33.84
C GLU A 273 6.20 -8.61 34.25
N ASP A 274 7.26 -8.76 33.45
CA ASP A 274 8.47 -7.93 33.54
C ASP A 274 8.26 -6.55 32.90
N ASP A 275 8.75 -5.50 33.57
CA ASP A 275 8.78 -4.09 33.12
C ASP A 275 9.54 -3.84 31.80
N GLU A 276 10.13 -4.88 31.17
CA GLU A 276 10.84 -4.72 29.89
C GLU A 276 9.85 -4.37 28.75
N PRO A 277 10.13 -3.34 27.91
CA PRO A 277 9.30 -3.02 26.76
C PRO A 277 9.16 -4.16 25.75
N TRP A 278 7.98 -4.32 25.14
CA TRP A 278 7.69 -5.44 24.23
C TRP A 278 8.43 -5.40 22.87
N LEU A 279 9.12 -4.29 22.56
CA LEU A 279 9.86 -4.07 21.32
C LEU A 279 11.32 -3.68 21.61
N PRO A 280 12.28 -4.01 20.71
CA PRO A 280 13.64 -3.52 20.80
C PRO A 280 13.70 -1.99 20.92
N GLY A 281 14.54 -1.47 21.83
CA GLY A 281 14.61 -0.03 22.11
C GLY A 281 14.91 0.87 20.90
N ALA A 282 15.61 0.35 19.89
CA ALA A 282 15.83 1.04 18.61
C ALA A 282 14.53 1.28 17.83
N LEU A 283 13.62 0.30 17.83
CA LEU A 283 12.30 0.39 17.21
C LEU A 283 11.40 1.35 18.00
N ILE A 284 11.41 1.29 19.33
CA ILE A 284 10.68 2.25 20.19
C ILE A 284 11.15 3.68 19.90
N ALA A 285 12.45 3.90 19.78
CA ALA A 285 13.00 5.21 19.40
C ALA A 285 12.57 5.64 17.98
N GLN A 286 12.38 4.71 17.03
CA GLN A 286 11.81 5.02 15.72
C GLN A 286 10.32 5.35 15.79
N LEU A 287 9.51 4.61 16.56
CA LEU A 287 8.10 4.91 16.79
C LEU A 287 7.93 6.30 17.40
N GLY A 288 8.75 6.66 18.40
CA GLY A 288 8.76 8.00 18.99
C GLY A 288 9.06 9.11 17.96
N ARG A 289 10.05 8.92 17.08
CA ARG A 289 10.33 9.87 15.99
C ARG A 289 9.17 10.00 15.00
N HIS A 290 8.55 8.87 14.63
CA HIS A 290 7.41 8.85 13.71
C HIS A 290 6.17 9.54 14.32
N ALA A 291 5.92 9.35 15.62
CA ALA A 291 4.84 10.02 16.35
C ALA A 291 5.04 11.55 16.39
N VAL A 292 6.28 12.04 16.60
CA VAL A 292 6.58 13.48 16.52
C VAL A 292 6.35 14.03 15.11
N GLN A 293 6.83 13.34 14.07
CA GLN A 293 6.60 13.75 12.68
C GLN A 293 5.10 13.75 12.32
N LEU A 294 4.31 12.83 12.88
CA LEU A 294 2.85 12.86 12.76
C LEU A 294 2.26 14.09 13.45
N LEU A 295 2.67 14.44 14.68
CA LEU A 295 2.20 15.65 15.37
C LEU A 295 2.54 16.96 14.62
N GLU A 296 3.58 16.95 13.77
CA GLU A 296 3.89 18.05 12.84
C GLU A 296 2.94 18.08 11.64
N VAL A 297 2.64 16.93 11.01
CA VAL A 297 1.63 16.83 9.93
C VAL A 297 0.21 17.10 10.44
N GLU A 298 -0.07 16.76 11.70
CA GLU A 298 -1.33 17.02 12.38
C GLU A 298 -1.53 18.49 12.75
N GLN A 299 -0.48 19.32 12.73
CA GLN A 299 -0.62 20.77 12.77
C GLN A 299 -0.66 21.30 11.33
N PRO A 300 -1.82 21.75 10.81
CA PRO A 300 -1.84 22.41 9.52
C PRO A 300 -0.92 23.63 9.60
N ALA A 301 0.03 23.74 8.67
CA ALA A 301 1.00 24.83 8.64
C ALA A 301 0.25 26.16 8.68
N ASP A 302 0.38 26.87 9.81
CA ASP A 302 -0.34 28.11 10.08
C ASP A 302 0.02 29.12 8.97
N PRO A 303 -0.95 29.59 8.14
CA PRO A 303 -0.64 30.49 7.03
C PRO A 303 -0.10 31.84 7.51
N ALA A 304 -0.30 32.20 8.79
CA ALA A 304 0.34 33.35 9.43
C ALA A 304 1.83 33.13 9.76
N LYS A 305 2.37 31.93 9.50
CA LYS A 305 3.74 31.51 9.83
C LYS A 305 4.54 30.97 8.64
N ALA A 306 4.02 31.14 7.41
CA ALA A 306 4.90 31.26 6.26
C ALA A 306 5.86 32.43 6.52
N ALA A 307 7.17 32.18 6.43
CA ALA A 307 8.15 33.25 6.64
C ALA A 307 7.92 34.36 5.59
N PRO A 308 7.99 35.65 5.97
CA PRO A 308 7.84 36.72 5.00
C PRO A 308 8.95 36.59 3.95
N GLU A 309 8.54 36.52 2.68
CA GLU A 309 9.49 36.61 1.56
C GLU A 309 10.29 37.91 1.71
N HIS A 310 11.60 37.79 1.88
CA HIS A 310 12.47 38.96 1.91
C HIS A 310 12.34 39.65 0.54
N PRO A 311 11.93 40.94 0.48
CA PRO A 311 11.87 41.65 -0.78
C PRO A 311 13.28 41.69 -1.40
N PRO A 312 13.40 41.59 -2.73
CA PRO A 312 14.69 41.43 -3.38
C PRO A 312 15.61 42.62 -3.07
N THR A 313 16.73 42.34 -2.38
CA THR A 313 17.75 43.34 -2.06
C THR A 313 18.29 43.95 -3.34
N VAL A 314 17.94 45.21 -3.61
CA VAL A 314 18.47 45.97 -4.74
C VAL A 314 19.92 46.33 -4.45
N THR A 315 20.85 45.50 -4.93
CA THR A 315 22.29 45.74 -4.83
C THR A 315 22.67 46.98 -5.65
N ALA A 316 22.93 48.10 -4.97
CA ALA A 316 23.38 49.33 -5.61
C ALA A 316 24.79 49.16 -6.25
N PRO A 317 25.08 49.80 -7.39
CA PRO A 317 26.37 49.64 -8.06
C PRO A 317 27.52 50.30 -7.28
N PRO A 318 28.73 49.71 -7.30
CA PRO A 318 29.89 50.25 -6.59
C PRO A 318 30.39 51.57 -7.22
N LYS A 319 30.77 52.53 -6.37
CA LYS A 319 31.41 53.79 -6.81
C LYS A 319 32.85 53.57 -7.25
N ALA A 320 33.27 54.34 -8.26
CA ALA A 320 34.66 54.40 -8.72
C ALA A 320 35.61 54.99 -7.65
N PRO A 321 36.90 54.62 -7.64
CA PRO A 321 37.87 55.04 -6.63
C PRO A 321 38.31 56.50 -6.78
N THR A 322 38.89 57.07 -5.72
CA THR A 322 39.51 58.40 -5.72
C THR A 322 40.93 58.32 -5.14
N SER A 323 41.80 59.26 -5.50
CA SER A 323 43.26 59.12 -5.47
C SER A 323 43.96 59.45 -4.14
N THR A 324 45.23 59.04 -4.04
CA THR A 324 46.18 59.44 -2.98
C THR A 324 47.58 59.57 -3.60
N PRO A 325 48.40 60.60 -3.27
CA PRO A 325 49.67 60.89 -3.97
C PRO A 325 50.92 60.13 -3.43
N PRO A 326 52.02 60.06 -4.21
CA PRO A 326 53.24 59.29 -3.91
C PRO A 326 54.35 60.07 -3.17
N PRO A 327 55.43 59.40 -2.68
CA PRO A 327 56.75 59.64 -3.31
C PRO A 327 57.80 58.48 -3.27
N THR A 328 58.37 58.16 -4.46
CA THR A 328 59.78 57.77 -4.81
C THR A 328 60.59 56.62 -4.11
N PRO A 329 61.68 56.09 -4.75
CA PRO A 329 62.21 54.72 -4.51
C PRO A 329 63.72 54.60 -4.18
N PRO A 330 64.27 53.36 -4.10
CA PRO A 330 65.62 53.06 -4.65
C PRO A 330 65.65 51.72 -5.48
N PRO A 331 66.77 51.02 -5.76
CA PRO A 331 67.43 51.04 -7.09
C PRO A 331 67.52 49.66 -7.84
N PRO A 332 67.96 49.61 -9.12
CA PRO A 332 67.91 48.42 -9.99
C PRO A 332 69.27 47.70 -10.24
N LEU A 333 69.25 46.37 -10.48
CA LEU A 333 70.34 45.48 -10.98
C LEU A 333 69.72 44.21 -11.70
N PRO A 334 70.43 43.32 -12.44
CA PRO A 334 70.48 43.44 -13.91
C PRO A 334 70.36 42.13 -14.79
N TYR A 335 70.06 42.31 -16.09
CA TYR A 335 70.39 41.46 -17.29
C TYR A 335 69.98 39.96 -17.38
N GLY A 336 69.71 39.43 -18.61
CA GLY A 336 69.29 38.02 -18.81
C GLY A 336 69.34 37.36 -20.22
N TYR A 337 68.71 37.95 -21.26
CA TYR A 337 68.70 37.48 -22.69
C TYR A 337 68.06 36.07 -23.02
N PRO A 338 67.85 35.69 -24.32
CA PRO A 338 66.78 34.74 -24.75
C PRO A 338 67.14 33.71 -25.86
N HIS A 339 66.19 32.84 -26.25
CA HIS A 339 66.08 32.14 -27.57
C HIS A 339 64.57 31.80 -27.79
N GLN A 340 63.87 32.00 -28.93
CA GLN A 340 64.03 31.78 -30.39
C GLN A 340 63.27 30.54 -30.94
N HIS A 341 62.55 30.71 -32.06
CA HIS A 341 61.67 29.71 -32.74
C HIS A 341 62.40 28.95 -33.88
N PRO A 342 61.77 27.93 -34.54
CA PRO A 342 60.92 28.18 -35.72
C PRO A 342 59.67 27.25 -35.89
N GLY A 343 58.84 27.47 -36.94
CA GLY A 343 57.68 26.64 -37.38
C GLY A 343 57.99 25.77 -38.63
N PRO A 344 57.09 25.59 -39.65
CA PRO A 344 55.72 26.13 -39.84
C PRO A 344 54.68 25.21 -40.60
N GLN A 345 53.51 25.78 -41.00
CA GLN A 345 52.54 25.35 -42.07
C GLN A 345 51.61 24.13 -41.79
N GLN A 346 50.41 23.95 -42.40
CA GLN A 346 49.71 24.58 -43.56
C GLN A 346 48.15 24.67 -43.35
N THR A 347 47.34 25.07 -44.36
CA THR A 347 45.87 25.42 -44.29
C THR A 347 45.07 24.81 -45.49
N PRO A 348 43.78 25.10 -45.84
CA PRO A 348 42.64 25.90 -45.27
C PRO A 348 41.36 25.00 -45.06
N PRO A 349 40.06 25.28 -45.41
CA PRO A 349 39.26 26.49 -45.74
C PRO A 349 37.82 26.67 -45.12
N TYR A 350 37.25 27.86 -45.38
CA TYR A 350 35.86 28.39 -45.51
C TYR A 350 34.57 27.53 -45.35
N ALA A 351 33.39 28.08 -45.00
CA ALA A 351 32.87 29.48 -44.85
C ALA A 351 31.82 29.56 -43.68
N HIS A 352 30.89 30.52 -43.42
CA HIS A 352 30.40 31.85 -43.88
C HIS A 352 29.43 32.39 -42.73
N TYR A 353 28.79 33.57 -42.63
CA TYR A 353 28.71 34.86 -43.35
C TYR A 353 28.38 36.02 -42.34
N GLN A 354 27.55 37.04 -42.66
CA GLN A 354 27.20 38.21 -41.80
C GLN A 354 25.80 38.79 -42.11
N GLN A 355 25.18 39.57 -41.20
CA GLN A 355 24.79 41.00 -41.38
C GLN A 355 23.85 41.58 -40.28
N THR A 356 23.85 42.91 -40.16
CA THR A 356 23.00 43.75 -39.29
C THR A 356 22.22 44.80 -40.11
N PRO A 357 21.08 45.32 -39.61
CA PRO A 357 20.64 46.70 -39.92
C PRO A 357 20.13 47.48 -38.66
N PRO A 358 19.69 48.75 -38.77
CA PRO A 358 19.88 49.75 -37.69
C PRO A 358 18.58 50.37 -37.10
N SER A 359 18.73 51.41 -36.28
CA SER A 359 17.67 52.07 -35.48
C SER A 359 17.41 53.55 -35.84
N HIS A 360 16.14 53.94 -36.09
CA HIS A 360 15.73 55.37 -36.12
C HIS A 360 14.27 55.62 -35.66
N HIS A 361 14.14 56.56 -34.73
CA HIS A 361 13.13 57.62 -34.59
C HIS A 361 11.59 57.42 -34.69
N HIS A 362 10.92 57.91 -33.63
CA HIS A 362 9.88 58.97 -33.59
C HIS A 362 8.39 58.66 -33.27
N GLN A 363 7.92 59.43 -32.27
CA GLN A 363 6.59 60.01 -32.04
C GLN A 363 5.40 59.16 -31.51
N THR A 364 4.59 59.83 -30.68
CA THR A 364 3.45 59.32 -29.90
C THR A 364 2.21 60.21 -30.08
N PRO A 365 1.02 59.61 -30.23
CA PRO A 365 -0.28 60.22 -29.89
C PRO A 365 -0.86 59.62 -28.58
N PRO A 366 -1.96 60.18 -28.00
CA PRO A 366 -2.05 60.29 -26.54
C PRO A 366 -3.10 59.41 -25.81
N TYR A 367 -2.82 59.26 -24.50
CA TYR A 367 -3.72 58.97 -23.36
C TYR A 367 -5.17 58.51 -23.60
N GLN A 368 -5.49 57.35 -23.00
CA GLN A 368 -6.76 57.15 -22.29
C GLN A 368 -6.51 57.06 -20.78
N GLN A 369 -7.54 57.38 -19.97
CA GLN A 369 -7.43 57.59 -18.52
C GLN A 369 -7.70 56.30 -17.74
N THR A 370 -6.93 56.06 -16.68
CA THR A 370 -7.24 55.04 -15.66
C THR A 370 -8.03 55.63 -14.49
N PRO A 371 -8.99 54.90 -13.89
CA PRO A 371 -9.70 55.34 -12.70
C PRO A 371 -8.82 55.24 -11.43
N PRO A 372 -9.13 56.00 -10.36
CA PRO A 372 -8.35 55.97 -9.12
C PRO A 372 -8.55 54.67 -8.32
N PRO A 373 -7.56 54.25 -7.51
CA PRO A 373 -7.65 53.04 -6.69
C PRO A 373 -8.57 53.22 -5.48
N TYR A 374 -9.30 52.16 -5.12
CA TYR A 374 -10.07 52.10 -3.88
C TYR A 374 -9.13 51.93 -2.67
N VAL A 375 -9.31 52.76 -1.64
CA VAL A 375 -8.63 52.61 -0.36
C VAL A 375 -9.43 51.66 0.53
N LEU A 376 -8.93 50.43 0.71
CA LEU A 376 -9.44 49.50 1.71
C LEU A 376 -8.81 49.79 3.07
N THR A 377 -9.61 50.22 4.04
CA THR A 377 -9.20 50.29 5.44
C THR A 377 -9.17 48.89 6.07
N PRO A 378 -8.15 48.56 6.89
CA PRO A 378 -8.08 47.27 7.55
C PRO A 378 -9.14 47.18 8.68
N PRO A 379 -9.66 45.96 8.97
CA PRO A 379 -10.59 45.76 10.08
C PRO A 379 -9.91 45.94 11.45
N PRO A 380 -10.66 46.30 12.51
CA PRO A 380 -10.11 46.49 13.85
C PRO A 380 -9.60 45.17 14.46
N ALA A 381 -8.51 45.24 15.21
CA ALA A 381 -7.89 44.08 15.85
C ALA A 381 -8.78 43.44 16.94
N ALA A 382 -8.80 42.11 16.99
CA ALA A 382 -9.53 41.36 18.01
C ALA A 382 -8.87 41.51 19.41
N PRO A 383 -9.65 41.51 20.51
CA PRO A 383 -9.13 41.70 21.85
C PRO A 383 -8.29 40.50 22.33
N ALA A 384 -7.15 40.78 22.96
CA ALA A 384 -6.24 39.76 23.49
C ALA A 384 -6.90 38.94 24.62
N ARG A 385 -6.89 37.60 24.49
CA ARG A 385 -7.38 36.68 25.53
C ARG A 385 -6.43 36.67 26.73
N SER A 386 -6.96 36.84 27.94
CA SER A 386 -6.16 36.85 29.17
C SER A 386 -5.80 35.44 29.66
N ASN A 387 -4.54 35.22 30.04
CA ASN A 387 -3.99 33.93 30.53
C ASN A 387 -4.59 33.40 31.86
N ARG A 388 -5.65 34.03 32.40
CA ARG A 388 -6.32 33.61 33.65
C ARG A 388 -7.01 32.24 33.54
N GLY A 389 -7.48 31.86 32.35
CA GLY A 389 -8.10 30.54 32.12
C GLY A 389 -7.10 29.37 32.27
N THR A 390 -5.87 29.54 31.77
CA THR A 390 -4.82 28.51 31.82
C THR A 390 -4.40 28.21 33.26
N ALA A 391 -4.31 29.24 34.11
CA ALA A 391 -4.01 29.06 35.53
C ALA A 391 -5.09 28.26 36.27
N ALA A 392 -6.38 28.49 35.96
CA ALA A 392 -7.48 27.74 36.56
C ALA A 392 -7.44 26.24 36.19
N LEU A 393 -7.11 25.91 34.93
CA LEU A 393 -6.99 24.52 34.48
C LEU A 393 -5.84 23.77 35.20
N ILE A 394 -4.71 24.44 35.45
CA ILE A 394 -3.59 23.84 36.20
C ILE A 394 -3.99 23.52 37.66
N VAL A 395 -4.75 24.42 38.31
CA VAL A 395 -5.26 24.17 39.67
C VAL A 395 -6.24 22.99 39.70
N VAL A 396 -7.14 22.88 38.72
CA VAL A 396 -8.06 21.73 38.61
C VAL A 396 -7.30 20.42 38.39
N ALA A 397 -6.29 20.41 37.52
CA ALA A 397 -5.47 19.22 37.26
C ALA A 397 -4.74 18.73 38.54
N LEU A 398 -4.19 19.64 39.34
CA LEU A 398 -3.54 19.30 40.61
C LEU A 398 -4.52 18.71 41.64
N ILE A 399 -5.74 19.23 41.74
CA ILE A 399 -6.79 18.68 42.62
C ILE A 399 -7.18 17.26 42.19
N VAL A 400 -7.35 17.02 40.88
CA VAL A 400 -7.66 15.69 40.34
C VAL A 400 -6.52 14.69 40.61
N ALA A 401 -5.26 15.10 40.45
CA ALA A 401 -4.11 14.25 40.72
C ALA A 401 -4.04 13.79 42.20
N VAL A 402 -4.29 14.70 43.15
CA VAL A 402 -4.33 14.37 44.59
C VAL A 402 -5.51 13.46 44.93
N GLY A 403 -6.69 13.70 44.33
CA GLY A 403 -7.87 12.83 44.52
C GLY A 403 -7.67 11.40 43.99
N ALA A 404 -7.03 11.27 42.82
CA ALA A 404 -6.69 9.97 42.24
C ALA A 404 -5.66 9.21 43.11
N GLY A 405 -4.58 9.88 43.53
CA GLY A 405 -3.53 9.26 44.36
C GLY A 405 -4.05 8.77 45.72
N GLY A 406 -4.92 9.54 46.38
CA GLY A 406 -5.54 9.13 47.64
C GLY A 406 -6.48 7.94 47.54
N SER A 407 -7.05 7.68 46.36
CA SER A 407 -8.04 6.62 46.14
C SER A 407 -7.43 5.21 46.08
N VAL A 408 -6.20 5.08 45.56
CA VAL A 408 -5.53 3.78 45.38
C VAL A 408 -5.10 3.16 46.72
N TYR A 409 -4.61 3.98 47.64
CA TYR A 409 -4.08 3.50 48.93
C TYR A 409 -5.14 2.86 49.84
N ALA A 410 -6.42 3.16 49.62
CA ALA A 410 -7.53 2.61 50.40
C ALA A 410 -7.97 1.20 49.95
N PHE A 411 -7.58 0.73 48.77
CA PHE A 411 -8.12 -0.50 48.17
C PHE A 411 -7.17 -1.71 48.15
N MET A 412 -5.91 -1.53 48.55
CA MET A 412 -4.93 -2.62 48.74
C MET A 412 -4.92 -3.18 50.18
N GLY A 413 -5.90 -2.80 51.01
CA GLY A 413 -5.86 -2.98 52.47
C GLY A 413 -6.68 -4.14 53.06
N ASP A 414 -7.45 -4.90 52.27
CA ASP A 414 -8.15 -6.10 52.76
C ASP A 414 -8.54 -7.07 51.63
N LYS A 415 -8.08 -8.34 51.72
CA LYS A 415 -8.77 -9.57 51.26
C LYS A 415 -7.94 -10.83 51.49
N ASP A 416 -7.85 -11.24 52.74
CA ASP A 416 -7.29 -12.55 53.11
C ASP A 416 -8.38 -13.49 53.63
N LYS A 417 -8.93 -14.35 52.76
CA LYS A 417 -9.53 -15.67 53.09
C LYS A 417 -10.06 -16.45 51.88
N LYS A 418 -9.58 -17.68 51.75
CA LYS A 418 -10.20 -18.76 50.95
C LYS A 418 -11.42 -19.34 51.66
N THR A 419 -12.38 -19.86 50.91
CA THR A 419 -13.24 -20.97 51.36
C THR A 419 -13.63 -21.84 50.17
N THR A 420 -13.57 -23.16 50.34
CA THR A 420 -13.85 -24.20 49.32
C THR A 420 -14.96 -25.13 49.82
N ALA A 421 -15.99 -25.41 49.02
CA ALA A 421 -16.93 -26.50 49.29
C ALA A 421 -17.74 -26.91 48.04
N ASP A 422 -17.77 -28.21 47.74
CA ASP A 422 -18.66 -28.94 46.81
C ASP A 422 -18.39 -30.46 47.02
N PRO A 423 -19.15 -31.44 46.49
CA PRO A 423 -20.54 -31.45 45.99
C PRO A 423 -21.40 -32.61 46.58
N LYS A 424 -22.68 -32.77 46.19
CA LYS A 424 -23.45 -34.04 46.30
C LYS A 424 -24.65 -34.14 45.30
N PRO A 425 -25.22 -35.34 45.01
CA PRO A 425 -25.60 -35.67 43.62
C PRO A 425 -26.97 -36.37 43.35
N GLY A 426 -27.38 -36.40 42.07
CA GLY A 426 -28.26 -37.41 41.44
C GLY A 426 -29.78 -37.24 41.61
N PRO A 427 -30.64 -38.06 40.96
CA PRO A 427 -30.36 -39.25 40.13
C PRO A 427 -30.84 -39.11 38.64
N ALA A 428 -30.99 -40.23 37.89
CA ALA A 428 -31.19 -40.27 36.43
C ALA A 428 -32.26 -41.28 35.93
N SER A 429 -32.65 -41.17 34.65
CA SER A 429 -33.38 -42.15 33.80
C SER A 429 -33.27 -41.67 32.34
N SER A 430 -32.61 -42.35 31.40
CA SER A 430 -32.89 -43.64 30.70
C SER A 430 -33.73 -43.48 29.42
N GLY A 431 -33.26 -44.02 28.29
CA GLY A 431 -33.98 -44.11 27.00
C GLY A 431 -34.97 -45.29 26.93
N PRO A 432 -35.21 -45.96 25.77
CA PRO A 432 -34.27 -46.17 24.65
C PRO A 432 -34.89 -46.19 23.22
N GLU A 433 -34.12 -46.77 22.29
CA GLU A 433 -34.53 -47.61 21.11
C GLU A 433 -34.69 -47.04 19.69
N THR A 434 -34.37 -47.94 18.73
CA THR A 434 -34.22 -47.73 17.28
C THR A 434 -34.82 -48.90 16.52
N PRO A 435 -35.58 -48.64 15.44
CA PRO A 435 -35.41 -49.38 14.18
C PRO A 435 -35.40 -48.42 12.96
N GLY A 436 -35.08 -48.78 11.72
CA GLY A 436 -34.70 -50.08 11.14
C GLY A 436 -34.38 -49.90 9.64
N SER A 437 -33.88 -50.94 8.96
CA SER A 437 -33.38 -50.84 7.57
C SER A 437 -34.47 -50.71 6.49
N THR A 438 -34.21 -49.98 5.40
CA THR A 438 -34.78 -50.29 4.07
C THR A 438 -33.91 -49.73 2.93
N THR A 439 -33.71 -50.54 1.88
CA THR A 439 -33.13 -50.13 0.58
C THR A 439 -34.26 -49.86 -0.44
N PRO A 440 -33.99 -49.17 -1.55
CA PRO A 440 -34.06 -49.90 -2.82
C PRO A 440 -32.94 -49.56 -3.82
N SER A 441 -32.66 -50.49 -4.74
CA SER A 441 -31.73 -50.30 -5.88
C SER A 441 -32.49 -49.86 -7.14
N GLY A 442 -31.85 -49.09 -8.03
CA GLY A 442 -32.52 -48.59 -9.23
C GLY A 442 -31.63 -47.97 -10.31
N SER A 443 -30.82 -48.80 -10.98
CA SER A 443 -30.42 -48.67 -12.40
C SER A 443 -29.93 -47.32 -12.95
N ASP A 444 -28.65 -47.26 -13.32
CA ASP A 444 -28.16 -46.36 -14.38
C ASP A 444 -27.26 -47.09 -15.38
N SER A 445 -27.26 -46.62 -16.63
CA SER A 445 -26.39 -47.09 -17.73
C SER A 445 -25.62 -45.92 -18.33
N PRO A 446 -24.38 -46.13 -18.82
CA PRO A 446 -23.52 -45.02 -19.22
C PRO A 446 -23.98 -44.38 -20.54
N SER A 447 -23.86 -43.05 -20.61
CA SER A 447 -23.95 -42.29 -21.86
C SER A 447 -22.80 -41.29 -21.94
N SER A 448 -22.26 -41.10 -23.15
CA SER A 448 -20.96 -40.45 -23.40
C SER A 448 -21.03 -38.93 -23.48
N THR A 449 -20.11 -38.24 -22.79
CA THR A 449 -19.80 -36.82 -23.02
C THR A 449 -19.10 -36.62 -24.37
N PRO A 450 -19.55 -35.67 -25.21
CA PRO A 450 -18.79 -35.24 -26.39
C PRO A 450 -17.65 -34.28 -26.00
N SER A 451 -16.46 -34.44 -26.57
CA SER A 451 -15.40 -33.45 -26.48
C SER A 451 -15.69 -32.23 -27.35
N ASN A 452 -15.80 -31.05 -26.75
CA ASN A 452 -15.81 -29.77 -27.48
C ASN A 452 -14.40 -29.18 -27.56
N SER A 453 -13.84 -29.10 -28.76
CA SER A 453 -12.74 -28.17 -29.05
C SER A 453 -13.26 -26.73 -28.99
N PRO A 454 -12.48 -25.76 -28.47
CA PRO A 454 -12.95 -24.38 -28.36
C PRO A 454 -13.05 -23.71 -29.74
N SER A 455 -14.27 -23.43 -30.18
CA SER A 455 -14.55 -22.54 -31.31
C SER A 455 -14.14 -21.10 -30.96
N THR A 456 -13.46 -20.41 -31.87
CA THR A 456 -13.15 -18.97 -31.73
C THR A 456 -14.43 -18.16 -31.58
N ALA A 457 -14.56 -17.42 -30.48
CA ALA A 457 -15.64 -16.44 -30.31
C ALA A 457 -15.47 -15.28 -31.31
N GLU A 458 -16.58 -14.83 -31.91
CA GLU A 458 -16.57 -13.63 -32.76
C GLU A 458 -16.13 -12.40 -31.94
N GLY A 459 -15.22 -11.60 -32.50
CA GLY A 459 -14.65 -10.42 -31.82
C GLY A 459 -13.45 -10.70 -30.89
N GLY A 460 -12.97 -11.95 -30.81
CA GLY A 460 -11.75 -12.30 -30.08
C GLY A 460 -10.45 -12.04 -30.85
N VAL A 461 -9.31 -12.13 -30.16
CA VAL A 461 -7.98 -12.11 -30.81
C VAL A 461 -7.84 -13.31 -31.77
N PRO A 462 -7.42 -13.14 -33.04
CA PRO A 462 -7.21 -14.27 -33.94
C PRO A 462 -6.12 -15.21 -33.39
N ALA A 463 -6.40 -16.52 -33.33
CA ALA A 463 -5.58 -17.50 -32.61
C ALA A 463 -4.11 -17.56 -33.08
N GLU A 464 -3.84 -17.17 -34.31
CA GLU A 464 -2.50 -17.02 -34.90
C GLU A 464 -1.60 -16.01 -34.14
N TYR A 465 -2.18 -14.91 -33.63
CA TYR A 465 -1.49 -13.88 -32.81
C TYR A 465 -1.23 -14.37 -31.37
N VAL A 466 -2.00 -15.32 -30.86
CA VAL A 466 -1.91 -15.77 -29.45
C VAL A 466 -0.63 -16.56 -29.21
N GLY A 467 0.06 -16.27 -28.11
CA GLY A 467 1.35 -16.85 -27.72
C GLY A 467 2.36 -15.80 -27.27
N THR A 468 3.60 -16.22 -27.03
CA THR A 468 4.71 -15.33 -26.69
C THR A 468 5.56 -15.02 -27.91
N TRP A 469 6.05 -13.78 -28.00
CA TRP A 469 6.76 -13.23 -29.13
C TRP A 469 7.96 -12.43 -28.63
N THR A 470 9.15 -12.69 -29.18
CA THR A 470 10.40 -12.07 -28.76
C THR A 470 11.04 -11.25 -29.88
N SER A 471 11.52 -10.06 -29.52
CA SER A 471 12.37 -9.19 -30.34
C SER A 471 13.60 -8.80 -29.53
N SER A 472 14.78 -8.76 -30.15
CA SER A 472 16.00 -8.22 -29.54
C SER A 472 16.69 -7.25 -30.50
N PHE A 473 17.23 -6.17 -29.97
CA PHE A 473 17.91 -5.12 -30.74
C PHE A 473 18.98 -4.43 -29.90
N ASP A 474 20.08 -4.04 -30.54
CA ASP A 474 21.19 -3.36 -29.88
C ASP A 474 21.01 -1.83 -29.92
N THR A 475 21.49 -1.19 -28.87
CA THR A 475 21.58 0.28 -28.72
C THR A 475 22.97 0.65 -28.23
N ALA A 476 23.29 1.94 -28.15
CA ALA A 476 24.58 2.41 -27.63
C ALA A 476 24.86 1.91 -26.19
N ASP A 477 23.82 1.71 -25.38
CA ASP A 477 23.91 1.21 -24.01
C ASP A 477 23.97 -0.32 -23.91
N GLY A 478 23.87 -1.05 -25.03
CA GLY A 478 23.92 -2.52 -25.14
C GLY A 478 22.64 -3.14 -25.72
N THR A 479 22.54 -4.48 -25.59
CA THR A 479 21.42 -5.29 -26.11
C THR A 479 20.15 -5.12 -25.28
N ASN A 480 19.03 -4.92 -25.97
CA ASN A 480 17.69 -4.84 -25.38
C ASN A 480 16.84 -6.00 -25.87
N THR A 481 16.01 -6.55 -25.00
CA THR A 481 15.00 -7.56 -25.35
C THR A 481 13.60 -7.03 -25.07
N ARG A 482 12.65 -7.45 -25.90
CA ARG A 482 11.22 -7.21 -25.77
C ARG A 482 10.48 -8.53 -25.90
N THR A 483 9.74 -8.90 -24.86
CA THR A 483 8.95 -10.14 -24.80
C THR A 483 7.48 -9.76 -24.69
N MET A 484 6.73 -9.97 -25.77
CA MET A 484 5.32 -9.65 -25.91
C MET A 484 4.49 -10.93 -25.84
N THR A 485 3.66 -11.09 -24.83
CA THR A 485 2.71 -12.21 -24.75
C THR A 485 1.31 -11.69 -25.08
N ILE A 486 0.67 -12.32 -26.06
CA ILE A 486 -0.69 -12.03 -26.51
C ILE A 486 -1.58 -13.21 -26.12
N THR A 487 -2.71 -12.93 -25.48
CA THR A 487 -3.70 -13.91 -25.01
C THR A 487 -5.03 -13.76 -25.75
N GLN A 488 -5.95 -14.72 -25.55
CA GLN A 488 -7.34 -14.55 -25.95
C GLN A 488 -8.04 -13.46 -25.13
N GLY A 489 -9.05 -12.83 -25.73
CA GLY A 489 -9.89 -11.80 -25.12
C GLY A 489 -10.59 -10.94 -26.16
N SER A 490 -11.61 -10.18 -25.73
CA SER A 490 -12.48 -9.34 -26.56
C SER A 490 -12.07 -7.87 -26.53
N SER A 491 -12.64 -7.04 -27.42
CA SER A 491 -12.35 -5.59 -27.45
C SER A 491 -12.65 -4.94 -26.09
N GLY A 492 -11.72 -4.11 -25.61
CA GLY A 492 -11.73 -3.51 -24.28
C GLY A 492 -11.05 -4.34 -23.18
N GLU A 493 -10.73 -5.62 -23.41
CA GLU A 493 -10.01 -6.48 -22.45
C GLU A 493 -8.49 -6.40 -22.62
N GLN A 494 -7.74 -6.71 -21.56
CA GLN A 494 -6.28 -6.69 -21.59
C GLN A 494 -5.71 -7.97 -22.23
N VAL A 495 -5.44 -7.92 -23.53
CA VAL A 495 -4.94 -9.09 -24.30
C VAL A 495 -3.43 -9.13 -24.48
N MET A 496 -2.70 -8.04 -24.21
CA MET A 496 -1.24 -7.98 -24.40
C MET A 496 -0.54 -7.59 -23.11
N THR A 497 0.51 -8.34 -22.77
CA THR A 497 1.58 -7.91 -21.85
C THR A 497 2.89 -7.81 -22.61
N LEU A 498 3.70 -6.80 -22.29
CA LEU A 498 5.01 -6.56 -22.89
C LEU A 498 6.04 -6.38 -21.77
N SER A 499 7.06 -7.21 -21.72
CA SER A 499 8.26 -6.99 -20.92
C SER A 499 9.35 -6.37 -21.79
N GLY A 500 10.13 -5.46 -21.22
CA GLY A 500 11.29 -4.85 -21.85
C GLY A 500 12.45 -4.75 -20.87
N ILE A 501 13.49 -5.53 -21.14
CA ILE A 501 14.71 -5.60 -20.35
C ILE A 501 15.85 -5.03 -21.18
N GLY A 502 16.63 -4.16 -20.58
CA GLY A 502 17.89 -3.64 -21.12
C GLY A 502 18.89 -3.35 -19.99
N PRO A 503 20.13 -2.96 -20.30
CA PRO A 503 21.22 -2.92 -19.31
C PRO A 503 21.01 -1.91 -18.16
N THR A 504 20.05 -0.99 -18.30
CA THR A 504 19.76 0.07 -17.32
C THR A 504 18.29 0.07 -16.83
N TYR A 505 17.44 -0.86 -17.29
CA TYR A 505 16.00 -0.90 -16.98
C TYR A 505 15.35 -2.31 -17.11
N ASP A 506 14.40 -2.62 -16.22
CA ASP A 506 13.32 -3.59 -16.43
C ASP A 506 12.00 -2.79 -16.39
N CYS A 507 11.25 -2.83 -17.48
CA CYS A 507 9.96 -2.19 -17.65
C CYS A 507 8.95 -3.21 -18.13
N ARG A 508 7.72 -3.19 -17.58
CA ARG A 508 6.62 -4.02 -18.08
C ARG A 508 5.41 -3.16 -18.33
N TRP A 509 4.69 -3.49 -19.40
CA TRP A 509 3.49 -2.79 -19.84
C TRP A 509 2.36 -3.78 -20.12
N SER A 510 1.13 -3.29 -20.12
CA SER A 510 0.00 -3.98 -20.74
C SER A 510 -0.78 -3.10 -21.70
N ALA A 511 -1.56 -3.71 -22.58
CA ALA A 511 -2.45 -3.04 -23.51
C ALA A 511 -3.77 -3.79 -23.68
N LYS A 512 -4.82 -3.04 -24.00
CA LYS A 512 -6.16 -3.57 -24.29
C LYS A 512 -6.35 -3.82 -25.78
N LEU A 513 -7.15 -4.82 -26.14
CA LEU A 513 -7.63 -5.01 -27.50
C LEU A 513 -8.50 -3.81 -27.90
N GLN A 514 -8.25 -3.23 -29.06
CA GLN A 514 -9.06 -2.15 -29.63
C GLN A 514 -9.90 -2.69 -30.80
N ALA A 515 -9.27 -3.39 -31.75
CA ALA A 515 -9.96 -4.03 -32.87
C ALA A 515 -9.44 -5.46 -33.11
N SER A 516 -10.36 -6.42 -33.17
CA SER A 516 -10.12 -7.83 -33.49
C SER A 516 -10.04 -8.03 -35.01
N GLY A 517 -8.84 -8.30 -35.53
CA GLY A 517 -8.62 -8.64 -36.93
C GLY A 517 -7.13 -8.62 -37.30
N PRO A 518 -6.80 -8.85 -38.58
CA PRO A 518 -5.50 -8.50 -39.14
C PRO A 518 -5.59 -7.13 -39.85
N PRO A 519 -4.79 -6.11 -39.46
CA PRO A 519 -3.85 -6.11 -38.34
C PRO A 519 -4.55 -5.98 -36.98
N LEU A 520 -3.95 -6.54 -35.93
CA LEU A 520 -4.52 -6.50 -34.58
C LEU A 520 -4.19 -5.15 -33.94
N GLU A 521 -5.21 -4.36 -33.60
CA GLU A 521 -5.01 -3.03 -33.01
C GLU A 521 -5.18 -3.07 -31.49
N LEU A 522 -4.20 -2.51 -30.78
CA LEU A 522 -4.17 -2.40 -29.33
C LEU A 522 -4.15 -0.92 -28.90
N GLY A 523 -4.87 -0.62 -27.83
CA GLY A 523 -4.87 0.71 -27.22
C GLY A 523 -3.52 1.10 -26.58
N PRO A 524 -3.38 2.34 -26.07
CA PRO A 524 -2.15 2.82 -25.44
C PRO A 524 -1.65 1.91 -24.31
N THR A 525 -0.33 1.71 -24.25
CA THR A 525 0.27 0.74 -23.32
C THR A 525 0.60 1.37 -21.97
N GLN A 526 0.02 0.84 -20.90
CA GLN A 526 0.21 1.36 -19.53
C GLN A 526 1.38 0.67 -18.85
N VAL A 527 2.19 1.40 -18.08
CA VAL A 527 3.31 0.83 -17.30
C VAL A 527 2.75 0.08 -16.09
N THR A 528 3.03 -1.21 -16.01
CA THR A 528 2.62 -2.11 -14.91
C THR A 528 3.75 -2.41 -13.92
N PHE A 529 5.01 -2.31 -14.37
CA PHE A 529 6.21 -2.49 -13.53
C PHE A 529 7.38 -1.66 -14.08
N GLY A 530 8.29 -1.27 -13.18
CA GLY A 530 9.55 -0.58 -13.50
C GLY A 530 9.64 0.86 -12.99
N ASP A 531 10.83 1.43 -13.11
CA ASP A 531 11.18 2.79 -12.68
C ASP A 531 10.45 3.84 -13.54
N ARG A 532 9.61 4.68 -12.92
CA ARG A 532 8.82 5.72 -13.63
C ARG A 532 9.66 6.81 -14.30
N THR A 533 10.96 6.92 -14.01
CA THR A 533 11.88 7.82 -14.72
C THR A 533 12.40 7.23 -16.04
N LYS A 534 12.26 5.91 -16.24
CA LYS A 534 12.76 5.15 -17.40
C LYS A 534 11.65 4.47 -18.21
N CYS A 535 10.58 4.06 -17.53
CA CYS A 535 9.43 3.37 -18.11
C CYS A 535 8.28 4.37 -18.35
N SER A 536 8.04 4.73 -19.60
CA SER A 536 6.95 5.62 -20.01
C SER A 536 5.79 4.85 -20.64
N PRO A 537 4.53 5.34 -20.58
CA PRO A 537 3.42 4.78 -21.34
C PRO A 537 3.66 4.90 -22.85
N GLY A 538 3.32 3.84 -23.58
CA GLY A 538 3.42 3.79 -25.05
C GLY A 538 2.11 4.20 -25.72
N GLN A 539 2.20 4.67 -26.96
CA GLN A 539 1.02 4.94 -27.80
C GLN A 539 0.28 3.65 -28.19
N TRP A 540 -0.89 3.81 -28.80
CA TRP A 540 -1.60 2.72 -29.47
C TRP A 540 -0.70 2.01 -30.48
N SER A 541 -0.92 0.72 -30.69
CA SER A 541 -0.08 -0.09 -31.57
C SER A 541 -0.84 -1.02 -32.47
N ARG A 542 -0.40 -1.06 -33.73
CA ARG A 542 -0.86 -1.98 -34.76
C ARG A 542 0.10 -3.15 -34.86
N LEU A 543 -0.43 -4.36 -35.01
CA LEU A 543 0.32 -5.60 -35.11
C LEU A 543 -0.01 -6.27 -36.45
N GLU A 544 0.97 -6.32 -37.35
CA GLU A 544 0.86 -7.04 -38.62
C GLU A 544 1.56 -8.41 -38.50
N LEU A 545 0.77 -9.49 -38.48
CA LEU A 545 1.30 -10.84 -38.55
C LEU A 545 1.56 -11.24 -40.01
N SER A 546 2.79 -11.65 -40.31
CA SER A 546 3.13 -12.32 -41.57
C SER A 546 4.20 -13.39 -41.34
N ASN A 547 4.06 -14.56 -41.98
CA ASN A 547 5.05 -15.64 -41.97
C ASN A 547 5.61 -15.99 -40.58
N GLY A 548 4.75 -16.12 -39.56
CA GLY A 548 5.15 -16.46 -38.19
C GLY A 548 5.89 -15.34 -37.43
N THR A 549 5.82 -14.10 -37.91
CA THR A 549 6.49 -12.91 -37.36
C THR A 549 5.49 -11.76 -37.23
N ILE A 550 5.45 -11.09 -36.08
CA ILE A 550 4.63 -9.88 -35.87
C ILE A 550 5.51 -8.64 -36.04
N VAL A 551 5.11 -7.73 -36.92
CA VAL A 551 5.63 -6.36 -36.96
C VAL A 551 4.71 -5.49 -36.10
N ARG A 552 5.27 -4.80 -35.10
CA ARG A 552 4.55 -3.89 -34.21
C ARG A 552 4.91 -2.44 -34.51
N GLU A 553 3.95 -1.68 -35.00
CA GLU A 553 4.04 -0.22 -35.14
C GLU A 553 3.46 0.47 -33.90
N LEU A 554 4.15 1.49 -33.36
CA LEU A 554 3.58 2.43 -32.39
C LEU A 554 3.02 3.63 -33.17
N VAL A 555 1.74 3.57 -33.51
CA VAL A 555 1.16 4.47 -34.51
C VAL A 555 1.10 5.91 -33.96
N GLY A 556 1.49 6.88 -34.78
CA GLY A 556 1.61 8.28 -34.37
C GLY A 556 2.83 8.62 -33.50
N SER A 557 3.69 7.65 -33.16
CA SER A 557 4.93 7.92 -32.41
C SER A 557 6.11 8.37 -33.27
N GLY A 558 6.09 8.08 -34.58
CA GLY A 558 7.23 8.28 -35.49
C GLY A 558 8.40 7.32 -35.29
N GLY A 559 8.32 6.39 -34.33
CA GLY A 559 9.34 5.36 -34.10
C GLY A 559 9.31 4.24 -35.14
N ALA A 560 10.47 3.64 -35.42
CA ALA A 560 10.56 2.49 -36.32
C ALA A 560 9.78 1.27 -35.75
N PRO A 561 9.05 0.51 -36.59
CA PRO A 561 8.38 -0.71 -36.14
C PRO A 561 9.36 -1.75 -35.57
N LEU A 562 8.91 -2.50 -34.57
CA LEU A 562 9.68 -3.58 -33.95
C LEU A 562 9.16 -4.95 -34.40
N THR A 563 10.08 -5.83 -34.80
CA THR A 563 9.77 -7.13 -35.41
C THR A 563 9.99 -8.27 -34.41
N TYR A 564 8.92 -8.96 -34.03
CA TYR A 564 8.90 -10.04 -33.03
C TYR A 564 8.69 -11.40 -33.69
N ARG A 565 9.47 -12.41 -33.29
CA ARG A 565 9.30 -13.80 -33.72
C ARG A 565 8.61 -14.61 -32.62
N LYS A 566 7.75 -15.56 -33.00
CA LYS A 566 7.06 -16.41 -32.02
C LYS A 566 8.07 -17.26 -31.24
N THR A 567 7.96 -17.24 -29.92
CA THR A 567 8.62 -18.21 -29.03
C THR A 567 7.75 -19.47 -29.01
N GLY A 568 8.36 -20.65 -29.13
CA GLY A 568 7.67 -21.93 -29.27
C GLY A 568 6.83 -22.31 -28.07
#